data_AF-A0A9E0MZ30-F1
#
_entry.id   AF-A0A9E0MZ30-F1
#
_cell.length_a   1.000
_cell.length_b   1.000
_cell.length_c   1.000
_cell.angle_alpha   90.00
_cell.angle_beta   90.00
_cell.angle_gamma   90.00
#
_symmetry.space_group_name_H-M   'P 1'
#
loop_
_entity.id
_entity.type
_entity.pdbx_description
1 polymer ?
#
loop_
_entity_poly.entity_id
_entity_poly.type
_entity_poly.pdbx_seq_one_letter_code
_entity_poly.pdbx_strand_id
1 'polypeptide(L)'
;MLFRLLRISLPLLHQAGLARLLMMAGAVLVLCGIGFYWLDPAVDSVTAGLWLAFSTAATVGYGDIVPSNTASRIFSVFVVLLGYGVLSLVTASIAAMFVGTQERQVEREILHDMHNQLRAVRQEIAELRTTLEETRTTSRPPPPN
;
A
#
# COMPACT_ATOMS: atom_id res chain seq x y z
N MET A 1 0.18 19.22 16.97
CA MET A 1 1.19 18.14 17.19
C MET A 1 0.70 16.77 16.71
N LEU A 2 -0.57 16.38 16.97
CA LEU A 2 -1.17 15.12 16.47
C LEU A 2 -1.11 14.93 14.94
N PHE A 3 -1.40 15.98 14.16
CA PHE A 3 -1.37 15.92 12.69
C PHE A 3 0.02 15.71 12.09
N ARG A 4 1.06 16.06 12.84
CA ARG A 4 2.46 15.92 12.41
C ARG A 4 2.95 14.48 12.60
N LEU A 5 2.45 13.79 13.63
CA LEU A 5 2.67 12.37 13.85
C LEU A 5 1.91 11.52 12.82
N LEU A 6 0.68 11.90 12.47
CA LEU A 6 -0.13 11.20 11.46
C LEU A 6 0.50 11.23 10.05
N ARG A 7 1.25 12.30 9.72
CA ARG A 7 1.88 12.51 8.41
C ARG A 7 3.28 11.90 8.28
N ILE A 8 3.94 11.61 9.41
CA ILE A 8 5.27 10.98 9.47
C ILE A 8 5.19 9.45 9.40
N SER A 9 4.00 8.86 9.66
CA SER A 9 3.72 7.42 9.47
C SER A 9 3.45 7.05 8.00
N LEU A 10 3.15 8.03 7.14
CA LEU A 10 2.74 7.85 5.74
C LEU A 10 3.85 7.31 4.80
N PRO A 11 5.14 7.68 4.92
CA PRO A 11 6.18 7.19 4.01
C PRO A 11 6.76 5.82 4.40
N LEU A 12 6.32 5.18 5.50
CA LEU A 12 6.68 3.80 5.83
C LEU A 12 5.97 2.76 4.94
N LEU A 13 4.93 3.18 4.20
CA LEU A 13 4.05 2.30 3.46
C LEU A 13 4.66 1.76 2.16
N HIS A 14 5.68 2.41 1.59
CA HIS A 14 5.96 2.23 0.17
C HIS A 14 6.94 1.11 -0.20
N GLN A 15 7.85 0.67 0.69
CA GLN A 15 8.80 -0.42 0.36
C GLN A 15 9.08 -1.43 1.49
N ALA A 16 8.66 -1.17 2.74
CA ALA A 16 8.81 -2.12 3.86
C ALA A 16 7.60 -2.07 4.85
N GLY A 17 6.46 -1.55 4.40
CA GLY A 17 5.30 -1.26 5.26
C GLY A 17 4.57 -2.51 5.73
N LEU A 18 4.20 -3.39 4.80
CA LEU A 18 3.45 -4.62 5.12
C LEU A 18 4.24 -5.53 6.05
N ALA A 19 5.53 -5.78 5.76
CA ALA A 19 6.38 -6.61 6.61
C ALA A 19 6.53 -6.03 8.02
N ARG A 20 6.69 -4.72 8.15
CA ARG A 20 6.79 -4.04 9.45
C ARG A 20 5.48 -4.10 10.24
N LEU A 21 4.35 -3.95 9.55
CA LEU A 21 3.02 -4.07 10.14
C LEU A 21 2.77 -5.48 10.64
N LEU A 22 3.13 -6.50 9.84
CA LEU A 22 3.05 -7.90 10.25
C LEU A 22 3.98 -8.20 11.43
N MET A 23 5.20 -7.65 11.45
CA MET A 23 6.11 -7.80 12.60
C MET A 23 5.54 -7.14 13.86
N MET A 24 4.99 -5.93 13.77
CA MET A 24 4.35 -5.26 14.91
C MET A 24 3.11 -6.03 15.38
N ALA A 25 2.26 -6.48 14.46
CA ALA A 25 1.10 -7.30 14.78
C ALA A 25 1.52 -8.62 15.47
N GLY A 26 2.57 -9.28 14.96
CA GLY A 26 3.15 -10.47 15.58
C GLY A 26 3.68 -10.20 16.99
N ALA A 27 4.40 -9.09 17.20
CA ALA A 27 4.88 -8.70 18.53
C ALA A 27 3.72 -8.42 19.50
N VAL A 28 2.67 -7.74 19.03
CA VAL A 28 1.46 -7.49 19.83
C VAL A 28 0.73 -8.80 20.14
N LEU A 29 0.63 -9.73 19.18
CA LEU A 29 0.05 -11.06 19.42
C LEU A 29 0.81 -11.84 20.48
N VAL A 30 2.14 -11.80 20.46
CA VAL A 30 2.98 -12.42 21.50
C VAL A 30 2.71 -11.80 22.87
N LEU A 31 2.64 -10.46 22.93
CA LEU A 31 2.28 -9.76 24.17
C LEU A 31 0.88 -10.13 24.67
N CYS A 32 -0.10 -10.23 23.78
CA CYS A 32 -1.46 -10.67 24.12
C CYS A 32 -1.49 -12.12 24.59
N GLY A 33 -0.71 -13.02 23.99
CA GLY A 33 -0.62 -14.41 24.41
C GLY A 33 -0.03 -14.57 25.80
N ILE A 34 1.03 -13.82 26.11
CA ILE A 34 1.58 -13.73 27.47
C ILE A 34 0.55 -13.12 28.43
N GLY A 35 -0.20 -12.11 27.97
CA GLY A 35 -1.30 -11.51 28.72
C GLY A 35 -2.37 -12.52 29.10
N PHE A 36 -2.79 -13.39 28.18
CA PHE A 36 -3.76 -14.46 28.48
C PHE A 36 -3.23 -15.46 29.50
N TYR A 37 -1.96 -15.87 29.38
CA TYR A 37 -1.33 -16.76 30.36
C TYR A 37 -1.26 -16.15 31.76
N TRP A 38 -1.02 -14.85 31.87
CA TRP A 38 -1.00 -14.16 33.17
C TRP A 38 -2.38 -13.87 33.75
N LEU A 39 -3.36 -13.60 32.88
CA LEU A 39 -4.67 -13.12 33.29
C LEU A 39 -5.65 -14.26 33.54
N ASP A 40 -5.46 -15.43 32.92
CA ASP A 40 -6.37 -16.57 33.01
C ASP A 40 -5.67 -17.81 33.59
N PRO A 41 -6.04 -18.25 34.80
CA PRO A 41 -5.49 -19.46 35.41
C PRO A 41 -5.80 -20.74 34.63
N ALA A 42 -6.80 -20.74 33.74
CA ALA A 42 -7.15 -21.89 32.91
C ALA A 42 -6.20 -22.07 31.71
N VAL A 43 -5.30 -21.12 31.47
CA VAL A 43 -4.30 -21.19 30.41
C VAL A 43 -2.99 -21.71 31.01
N ASP A 44 -2.78 -23.03 30.90
CA ASP A 44 -1.69 -23.73 31.59
C ASP A 44 -0.28 -23.44 31.03
N SER A 45 -0.18 -22.81 29.86
CA SER A 45 1.12 -22.55 29.22
C SER A 45 1.10 -21.29 28.34
N VAL A 46 2.28 -20.69 28.15
CA VAL A 46 2.44 -19.52 27.26
C VAL A 46 2.07 -19.87 25.82
N THR A 47 2.32 -21.11 25.38
CA THR A 47 1.94 -21.60 24.06
C THR A 47 0.42 -21.69 23.90
N ALA A 48 -0.31 -22.15 24.92
CA ALA A 48 -1.76 -22.14 24.95
C ALA A 48 -2.32 -20.70 24.91
N GLY A 49 -1.71 -19.78 25.65
CA GLY A 49 -2.07 -18.35 25.60
C GLY A 49 -1.81 -17.72 24.23
N LEU A 50 -0.69 -18.04 23.59
CA LEU A 50 -0.38 -17.58 22.24
C LEU A 50 -1.35 -18.12 21.20
N TRP A 51 -1.71 -19.40 21.30
CA TRP A 51 -2.73 -20.03 20.46
C TRP A 51 -4.09 -19.35 20.62
N LEU A 52 -4.52 -19.10 21.86
CA LEU A 52 -5.75 -18.36 22.16
C LEU A 52 -5.73 -16.95 21.57
N ALA A 53 -4.63 -16.22 21.75
CA ALA A 53 -4.48 -14.87 21.18
C ALA A 53 -4.54 -14.89 19.65
N PHE A 54 -3.86 -15.84 19.01
CA PHE A 54 -3.83 -15.99 17.56
C PHE A 54 -5.21 -16.36 17.00
N SER A 55 -5.86 -17.40 17.54
CA SER A 55 -7.18 -17.85 17.06
C SER A 55 -8.27 -16.81 17.26
N THR A 56 -8.18 -16.03 18.35
CA THR A 56 -9.08 -14.90 18.65
C THR A 56 -8.85 -13.73 17.71
N ALA A 57 -7.59 -13.31 17.52
CA ALA A 57 -7.25 -12.19 16.65
C ALA A 57 -7.51 -12.48 15.16
N ALA A 58 -7.34 -13.74 14.74
CA ALA A 58 -7.71 -14.21 13.42
C ALA A 58 -9.23 -14.39 13.24
N THR A 59 -10.03 -14.14 14.29
CA THR A 59 -11.49 -14.31 14.31
C THR A 59 -11.97 -15.74 14.03
N VAL A 60 -11.10 -16.74 14.19
CA VAL A 60 -11.41 -18.16 13.99
C VAL A 60 -12.15 -18.72 15.19
N GLY A 61 -11.59 -18.51 16.39
CA GLY A 61 -12.21 -18.90 17.66
C GLY A 61 -12.63 -20.38 17.72
N TYR A 62 -11.67 -21.31 17.60
CA TYR A 62 -11.94 -22.76 17.63
C TYR A 62 -12.73 -23.22 18.87
N GLY A 63 -12.61 -22.51 19.99
CA GLY A 63 -13.33 -22.82 21.22
C GLY A 63 -12.73 -23.96 22.04
N ASP A 64 -11.54 -24.43 21.66
CA ASP A 64 -10.74 -25.42 22.37
C ASP A 64 -10.15 -24.85 23.66
N ILE A 65 -9.69 -23.60 23.61
CA ILE A 65 -9.27 -22.81 24.77
C ILE A 65 -10.13 -21.54 24.76
N VAL A 66 -10.73 -21.21 25.90
CA VAL A 66 -11.60 -20.03 26.04
C VAL A 66 -11.31 -19.28 27.33
N PRO A 67 -11.51 -17.95 27.35
CA PRO A 67 -11.30 -17.15 28.54
C PRO A 67 -12.30 -17.53 29.65
N SER A 68 -11.78 -18.05 30.76
CA SER A 68 -12.56 -18.60 31.86
C SER A 68 -13.12 -17.50 32.78
N ASN A 69 -12.37 -16.43 33.00
CA ASN A 69 -12.68 -15.38 33.97
C ASN A 69 -13.13 -14.06 33.33
N THR A 70 -13.74 -13.17 34.12
CA THR A 70 -14.29 -11.90 33.61
C THR A 70 -13.20 -10.99 33.01
N ALA A 71 -12.01 -10.95 33.61
CA ALA A 71 -10.92 -10.08 33.15
C ALA A 71 -10.39 -10.50 31.77
N SER A 72 -10.13 -11.78 31.57
CA SER A 72 -9.69 -12.39 30.31
C SER A 72 -10.76 -12.32 29.22
N ARG A 73 -12.05 -12.39 29.57
CA ARG A 73 -13.16 -12.14 28.63
C ARG A 73 -13.17 -10.70 28.14
N ILE A 74 -13.04 -9.71 29.03
CA ILE A 74 -12.94 -8.29 28.64
C ILE A 74 -11.70 -8.06 27.79
N PHE A 75 -10.57 -8.65 28.18
CA PHE A 75 -9.32 -8.59 27.42
C PHE A 75 -9.48 -9.15 25.99
N SER A 76 -10.21 -10.26 25.85
CA SER A 76 -10.48 -10.88 24.55
C SER A 76 -11.23 -9.96 23.60
N VAL A 77 -12.15 -9.14 24.10
CA VAL A 77 -12.85 -8.13 23.27
C VAL A 77 -11.85 -7.18 22.62
N PHE A 78 -10.86 -6.70 23.39
CA PHE A 78 -9.80 -5.83 22.85
C PHE A 78 -8.92 -6.57 21.82
N VAL A 79 -8.61 -7.84 22.06
CA VAL A 79 -7.83 -8.68 21.11
C VAL A 79 -8.58 -8.86 19.80
N VAL A 80 -9.90 -9.08 19.84
CA VAL A 80 -10.74 -9.17 18.62
C VAL A 80 -10.72 -7.85 17.85
N LEU A 81 -10.91 -6.71 18.53
CA LEU A 81 -10.87 -5.39 17.88
C LEU A 81 -9.51 -5.13 17.23
N LEU A 82 -8.42 -5.50 17.90
CA LEU A 82 -7.06 -5.36 17.40
C LEU A 82 -6.83 -6.27 16.18
N GLY A 83 -7.25 -7.53 16.27
CA GLY A 83 -7.18 -8.49 15.16
C GLY A 83 -7.91 -7.99 13.92
N TYR A 84 -9.13 -7.49 14.09
CA TYR A 84 -9.91 -6.89 12.99
C TYR A 84 -9.20 -5.69 12.36
N GLY A 85 -8.60 -4.82 13.18
CA GLY A 85 -7.80 -3.69 12.69
C GLY A 85 -6.61 -4.13 11.85
N VAL A 86 -5.88 -5.16 12.29
CA VAL A 86 -4.75 -5.73 11.54
C VAL A 86 -5.21 -6.34 10.23
N LEU A 87 -6.26 -7.18 10.24
CA LEU A 87 -6.80 -7.81 9.03
C LEU A 87 -7.27 -6.78 8.00
N SER A 88 -7.95 -5.72 8.46
CA SER A 88 -8.38 -4.60 7.61
C SER A 88 -7.18 -3.88 6.97
N LEU A 89 -6.14 -3.60 7.74
CA LEU A 89 -4.97 -2.87 7.24
C LEU A 89 -4.10 -3.73 6.31
N VAL A 90 -4.00 -5.04 6.54
CA VAL A 90 -3.38 -5.99 5.60
C VAL A 90 -4.15 -6.00 4.29
N THR A 91 -5.48 -6.11 4.35
CA THR A 91 -6.35 -6.08 3.15
C THR A 91 -6.18 -4.78 2.37
N ALA A 92 -6.22 -3.63 3.05
CA ALA A 92 -6.01 -2.32 2.44
C ALA A 92 -4.61 -2.17 1.83
N SER A 93 -3.58 -2.70 2.49
CA SER A 93 -2.21 -2.68 1.99
C SER A 93 -2.06 -3.49 0.71
N ILE A 94 -2.69 -4.68 0.65
CA ILE A 94 -2.72 -5.51 -0.55
C ILE A 94 -3.44 -4.75 -1.68
N ALA A 95 -4.62 -4.20 -1.42
CA ALA A 95 -5.35 -3.40 -2.42
C ALA A 95 -4.50 -2.23 -2.96
N ALA A 96 -3.80 -1.50 -2.08
CA ALA A 96 -2.91 -0.41 -2.48
C ALA A 96 -1.73 -0.86 -3.36
N MET A 97 -1.17 -2.05 -3.12
CA MET A 97 -0.12 -2.61 -3.99
C MET A 97 -0.63 -2.91 -5.41
N PHE A 98 -1.85 -3.44 -5.52
CA PHE A 98 -2.48 -3.68 -6.83
C PHE A 98 -2.78 -2.38 -7.57
N VAL A 99 -3.35 -1.39 -6.88
CA VAL A 99 -3.67 -0.07 -7.46
C VAL A 99 -2.41 0.67 -7.89
N GLY A 100 -1.38 0.73 -7.04
CA GLY A 100 -0.13 1.42 -7.36
C GLY A 100 0.62 0.81 -8.55
N THR A 101 0.43 -0.48 -8.81
CA THR A 101 0.99 -1.15 -10.00
C THR A 101 0.28 -0.69 -11.27
N GLN A 102 -1.05 -0.56 -11.23
CA GLN A 102 -1.84 -0.07 -12.36
C GLN A 102 -1.56 1.40 -12.65
N GLU A 103 -1.53 2.28 -11.64
CA GLU A 103 -1.26 3.71 -11.83
C GLU A 103 0.09 3.95 -12.51
N ARG A 104 1.15 3.24 -12.09
CA ARG A 104 2.48 3.34 -12.71
C ARG A 104 2.54 2.82 -14.14
N GLN A 105 1.62 1.92 -14.52
CA GLN A 105 1.53 1.43 -15.89
C GLN A 105 0.86 2.49 -16.78
N VAL A 106 -0.26 3.04 -16.31
CA VAL A 106 -1.00 4.11 -17.00
C VAL A 106 -0.14 5.37 -17.17
N GLU A 107 0.57 5.80 -16.11
CA GLU A 107 1.46 6.95 -16.19
C GLU A 107 2.57 6.73 -17.23
N ARG A 108 3.16 5.52 -17.27
CA ARG A 108 4.16 5.18 -18.28
C ARG A 108 3.59 5.20 -19.69
N GLU A 109 2.37 4.72 -19.89
CA GLU A 109 1.71 4.70 -21.19
C GLU A 109 1.43 6.13 -21.68
N ILE A 110 0.87 6.99 -20.82
CA ILE A 110 0.61 8.41 -21.13
C ILE A 110 1.91 9.14 -21.48
N LEU A 111 2.99 8.94 -20.70
CA LEU A 111 4.28 9.57 -20.97
C LEU A 111 4.88 9.12 -22.31
N HIS A 112 4.72 7.84 -22.67
CA HIS A 112 5.17 7.33 -23.96
C HIS A 112 4.38 7.92 -25.12
N ASP A 113 3.05 8.00 -25.02
CA ASP A 113 2.21 8.57 -26.07
C ASP A 113 2.52 10.05 -26.29
N MET A 114 2.66 10.83 -25.21
CA MET A 114 3.06 12.24 -25.29
C MET A 114 4.41 12.43 -26.00
N HIS A 115 5.39 11.56 -25.73
CA HIS A 115 6.69 11.60 -26.43
C HIS A 115 6.57 11.25 -27.92
N ASN A 116 5.63 10.41 -28.30
CA ASN A 116 5.39 10.05 -29.69
C ASN A 116 4.70 11.21 -30.43
N GLN A 117 3.68 11.82 -29.83
CA GLN A 117 3.01 12.99 -30.38
C GLN A 117 3.97 14.17 -30.56
N LEU A 118 4.83 14.45 -29.57
CA LEU A 118 5.82 15.52 -29.68
C LEU A 118 6.81 15.28 -30.83
N ARG A 119 7.19 14.02 -31.06
CA ARG A 119 8.06 13.65 -32.19
C ARG A 119 7.36 13.85 -33.52
N ALA A 120 6.09 13.44 -33.64
CA ALA A 120 5.29 13.65 -34.85
C ALA A 120 5.13 15.13 -35.19
N VAL A 121 4.76 15.97 -34.21
CA VAL A 121 4.62 17.43 -34.41
C VAL A 121 5.96 18.06 -34.82
N ARG A 122 7.08 17.64 -34.22
CA ARG A 122 8.41 18.13 -34.62
C ARG A 122 8.78 17.75 -36.06
N GLN A 123 8.40 16.55 -36.52
CA GLN A 123 8.62 16.12 -37.90
C GLN A 123 7.78 16.95 -38.88
N GLU A 124 6.51 17.17 -38.57
CA GLU A 124 5.61 17.97 -39.42
C GLU A 124 6.12 19.42 -39.56
N ILE A 125 6.60 20.03 -38.47
CA ILE A 125 7.21 21.37 -38.52
C ILE A 125 8.47 21.38 -39.40
N ALA A 126 9.29 20.32 -39.36
CA ALA A 126 10.49 20.23 -40.18
C ALA A 126 10.15 20.12 -41.68
N GLU A 127 9.14 19.31 -42.02
CA GLU A 127 8.66 19.12 -43.39
C GLU A 127 7.99 20.37 -43.98
N LEU A 128 7.21 21.09 -43.16
CA LEU A 128 6.64 22.37 -43.56
C LEU A 128 7.72 23.42 -43.84
N ARG A 129 8.79 23.45 -43.04
CA ARG A 129 9.92 24.35 -43.27
C ARG A 129 10.64 24.05 -44.60
N THR A 130 10.89 22.79 -44.92
CA THR A 130 11.55 22.44 -46.19
C THR A 130 10.69 22.82 -47.40
N THR A 131 9.39 22.54 -47.34
CA THR A 131 8.44 22.89 -48.42
C THR A 131 8.37 24.41 -48.66
N LEU A 132 8.45 25.19 -47.58
CA LEU A 132 8.43 26.65 -47.66
C LEU A 132 9.72 27.21 -48.26
N GLU A 133 10.87 26.59 -47.96
CA GLU A 133 12.17 26.95 -48.57
C GLU A 133 12.18 26.65 -50.08
N GLU A 134 11.69 25.48 -50.50
CA GLU A 134 11.56 25.12 -51.92
C GLU A 134 10.67 26.12 -52.66
N THR A 135 9.47 26.40 -52.13
CA THR A 135 8.54 27.36 -52.74
C THR A 135 9.16 28.76 -52.84
N ARG A 136 9.91 29.20 -51.82
CA ARG A 136 10.59 30.51 -51.82
C ARG A 136 11.71 30.57 -52.86
N THR A 137 12.43 29.48 -53.10
CA THR A 137 13.47 29.43 -54.13
C THR A 137 12.89 29.45 -55.55
N THR A 138 11.72 28.83 -55.78
CA THR A 138 11.04 28.82 -57.07
C THR A 138 10.33 30.14 -57.39
N SER A 139 9.84 30.89 -56.39
CA SER A 139 9.11 32.15 -56.60
C SER A 139 9.99 33.41 -56.64
N ARG A 140 11.32 33.30 -56.52
CA ARG A 140 12.21 34.46 -56.58
C ARG A 140 12.30 34.97 -58.03
N PRO A 141 11.87 36.22 -58.33
CA PRO A 141 11.97 36.75 -59.68
C PRO A 141 13.44 36.90 -60.09
N PRO A 142 13.77 36.65 -61.38
CA PRO A 142 15.13 36.77 -61.87
C PRO A 142 15.67 38.19 -61.62
N PRO A 143 16.97 38.34 -61.32
CA PRO A 143 17.57 39.64 -61.08
C PRO A 143 17.33 40.55 -62.30
N PRO A 144 16.95 41.83 -62.08
CA PRO A 144 16.78 42.76 -63.18
C PRO A 144 18.15 43.00 -63.86
N ASN A 145 18.16 42.86 -65.18
CA ASN A 145 19.30 43.14 -66.06
C ASN A 145 19.49 44.65 -66.22
#